data_AF-A0A4Q3I9Y6-F1
#
_entry.id   AF-A0A4Q3I9Y6-F1
#
_cell.length_a   1.000
_cell.length_b   1.000
_cell.length_c   1.000
_cell.angle_alpha   90.00
_cell.angle_beta   90.00
_cell.angle_gamma   90.00
#
_symmetry.space_group_name_H-M   'P 1'
#
loop_
_entity.id
_entity.type
_entity.pdbx_description
1 polymer ?
#
loop_
_entity_poly.entity_id
_entity_poly.type
_entity_poly.pdbx_seq_one_letter_code
_entity_poly.pdbx_strand_id
1 'polypeptide(L)'
;MIAHVLVVDDDPIQRRLLKNAVERFGHVAHLAENGLVALDFLQNLSGPVNVIVLDLMMPEMDGLSFLSTIRSMGIDTPVIVQTGQGGIETVVEAMRAGAFDFVVKPVSPERIGASIGNALKVGQKETKSRTGRRRAGIVGFNDIVSASPDMLRVIDLAQRAAHSNIPVVLEGESGVGKEMVARAIQSASDRAGKPFITVNCGAIPHNLVESILFGHEKGAFTGASERHTGKFVEADGGTLFLDEIGDLPLEVQVKLLRAVQQGEIETVGAGKVQKVNVRLISATNKDLIEEVRAGRFREDLYYRLNVFPITIPALRRRKEDIPHLVRVFAERFSVEQKLERSVGISASAMALLTAYDWPGNIRQLENAIFRAVVLTQGDKLTDEDFPQIAAQLPEFRSDELAATGAAVQPSSLEMDPRPRLRHEAVVDGGFPIPVRSAMHTQPMRPDPRALLAAAYPASDNVIVSTDDTGEVRKLADVEEELIRFALKFYRGQMSQVARKLGIGRSTLYRKLKDYGIDPDDPLKEAA
;
A
#
# COMPACT_ATOMS: atom_id res chain seq x y z
N MET A 1 6.51 24.40 9.41
CA MET A 1 7.48 24.98 8.47
C MET A 1 6.80 24.97 7.13
N ILE A 2 6.51 26.15 6.59
CA ILE A 2 6.08 26.30 5.20
C ILE A 2 7.33 26.05 4.37
N ALA A 3 7.27 25.12 3.42
CA ALA A 3 8.39 24.83 2.54
C ALA A 3 8.17 25.46 1.17
N HIS A 4 9.27 25.86 0.51
CA HIS A 4 9.27 26.26 -0.89
C HIS A 4 9.57 25.05 -1.76
N VAL A 5 8.62 24.67 -2.61
CA VAL A 5 8.73 23.55 -3.54
C VAL A 5 8.75 24.11 -4.96
N LEU A 6 9.81 23.83 -5.72
CA LEU A 6 9.89 24.17 -7.13
C LEU A 6 9.33 23.01 -7.95
N VAL A 7 8.29 23.24 -8.74
CA VAL A 7 7.71 22.27 -9.66
C VAL A 7 8.16 22.61 -11.08
N VAL A 8 8.78 21.63 -11.75
CA VAL A 8 9.35 21.74 -13.10
C VAL A 8 8.71 20.65 -13.96
N ASP A 9 7.81 21.05 -14.85
CA ASP A 9 6.98 20.16 -15.67
C ASP A 9 6.51 20.98 -16.87
N ASP A 10 6.57 20.45 -18.10
CA ASP A 10 6.22 21.23 -19.29
C ASP A 10 4.69 21.34 -19.47
N ASP A 11 3.94 20.29 -19.11
CA ASP A 11 2.48 20.27 -19.19
C ASP A 11 1.85 21.28 -18.19
N PRO A 12 1.18 22.34 -18.67
CA PRO A 12 0.56 23.35 -17.80
C PRO A 12 -0.58 22.78 -16.94
N ILE A 13 -1.17 21.64 -17.32
CA ILE A 13 -2.18 20.93 -16.53
C ILE A 13 -1.50 20.21 -15.37
N GLN A 14 -0.38 19.51 -15.59
CA GLN A 14 0.37 18.85 -14.51
C GLN A 14 0.95 19.88 -13.54
N ARG A 15 1.60 20.95 -14.04
CA ARG A 15 2.05 22.08 -13.19
C ARG A 15 0.95 22.60 -12.28
N ARG A 16 -0.27 22.76 -12.80
CA ARG A 16 -1.42 23.27 -12.03
C ARG A 16 -1.95 22.25 -11.01
N LEU A 17 -2.00 20.97 -11.35
CA LEU A 17 -2.39 19.89 -10.43
C LEU A 17 -1.38 19.74 -9.29
N LEU A 18 -0.08 19.75 -9.61
CA LEU A 18 1.02 19.67 -8.64
C LEU A 18 1.06 20.90 -7.74
N LYS A 19 0.87 22.11 -8.30
CA LYS A 19 0.68 23.34 -7.52
C LYS A 19 -0.44 23.19 -6.49
N ASN A 20 -1.64 22.80 -6.94
CA ASN A 20 -2.79 22.62 -6.05
C ASN A 20 -2.52 21.57 -4.95
N ALA A 21 -1.78 20.50 -5.26
CA ALA A 21 -1.37 19.50 -4.28
C ALA A 21 -0.39 20.08 -3.24
N VAL A 22 0.68 20.74 -3.68
CA VAL A 22 1.68 21.39 -2.81
C VAL A 22 1.03 22.43 -1.89
N GLU A 23 0.16 23.29 -2.42
CA GLU A 23 -0.54 24.31 -1.64
C GLU A 23 -1.53 23.68 -0.63
N ARG A 24 -2.20 22.58 -1.00
CA ARG A 24 -3.07 21.80 -0.07
C ARG A 24 -2.30 21.19 1.10
N PHE A 25 -1.01 20.89 0.95
CA PHE A 25 -0.14 20.46 2.06
C PHE A 25 0.50 21.61 2.85
N GLY A 26 0.08 22.87 2.61
CA GLY A 26 0.57 24.04 3.35
C GLY A 26 1.99 24.43 2.97
N HIS A 27 2.35 24.29 1.69
CA HIS A 27 3.66 24.64 1.14
C HIS A 27 3.50 25.65 -0.01
N VAL A 28 4.55 26.42 -0.32
CA VAL A 28 4.56 27.40 -1.41
C VAL A 28 5.07 26.71 -2.68
N ALA A 29 4.23 26.67 -3.71
CA ALA A 29 4.59 26.15 -5.03
C ALA A 29 5.17 27.26 -5.93
N HIS A 30 6.42 27.08 -6.34
CA HIS A 30 7.01 27.80 -7.47
C HIS A 30 6.88 26.96 -8.74
N LEU A 31 6.72 27.58 -9.90
CA LEU A 31 6.54 26.88 -11.18
C LEU A 31 7.63 27.29 -12.18
N ALA A 32 8.23 26.30 -12.82
CA ALA A 32 9.08 26.43 -14.00
C ALA A 32 8.60 25.43 -15.08
N GLU A 33 8.89 25.71 -16.35
CA GLU A 33 8.32 24.94 -17.47
C GLU A 33 9.31 24.13 -18.30
N ASN A 34 10.59 24.26 -17.99
CA ASN A 34 11.66 23.39 -18.44
C ASN A 34 12.86 23.53 -17.48
N GLY A 35 13.90 22.74 -17.71
CA GLY A 35 15.12 22.78 -16.88
C GLY A 35 15.84 24.13 -16.89
N LEU A 36 15.80 24.90 -17.99
CA LEU A 36 16.49 26.20 -18.09
C LEU A 36 15.83 27.26 -17.21
N VAL A 37 14.49 27.38 -17.26
CA VAL A 37 13.72 28.29 -16.39
C VAL A 37 13.89 27.89 -14.92
N ALA A 38 13.99 26.60 -14.61
CA ALA A 38 14.25 26.12 -13.26
C ALA A 38 15.68 26.43 -12.77
N LEU A 39 16.69 26.39 -13.65
CA LEU A 39 18.07 26.78 -13.31
C LEU A 39 18.18 28.29 -13.07
N ASP A 40 17.59 29.13 -13.93
CA ASP A 40 17.54 30.57 -13.73
C ASP A 40 16.85 30.93 -12.41
N PHE A 41 15.72 30.28 -12.12
CA PHE A 41 15.02 30.43 -10.84
C PHE A 41 15.90 30.06 -9.63
N LEU A 42 16.68 28.99 -9.71
CA LEU A 42 17.60 28.57 -8.65
C LEU A 42 18.81 29.49 -8.48
N GLN A 43 19.22 30.22 -9.54
CA GLN A 43 20.34 31.16 -9.50
C GLN A 43 19.92 32.57 -9.04
N ASN A 44 18.73 33.02 -9.40
CA ASN A 44 18.28 34.40 -9.19
C ASN A 44 17.45 34.63 -7.91
N LEU A 45 16.98 33.59 -7.23
CA LEU A 45 16.10 33.74 -6.05
C LEU A 45 16.87 33.95 -4.74
N SER A 46 16.51 35.01 -3.99
CA SER A 46 17.07 35.30 -2.66
C SER A 46 16.50 34.43 -1.51
N GLY A 47 16.03 33.21 -1.79
CA GLY A 47 15.33 32.36 -0.81
C GLY A 47 15.51 30.86 -1.07
N PRO A 48 15.50 30.00 -0.02
CA PRO A 48 15.85 28.59 -0.17
C PRO A 48 14.69 27.74 -0.70
N VAL A 49 14.85 27.20 -1.91
CA VAL A 49 14.04 26.07 -2.39
C VAL A 49 14.39 24.82 -1.57
N ASN A 50 13.38 24.16 -0.99
CA ASN A 50 13.59 23.06 -0.04
C ASN A 50 13.40 21.67 -0.66
N VAL A 51 12.61 21.58 -1.74
CA VAL A 51 12.38 20.38 -2.55
C VAL A 51 12.17 20.82 -4.00
N ILE A 52 12.66 20.04 -4.96
CA ILE A 52 12.31 20.19 -6.37
C ILE A 52 11.44 18.98 -6.76
N VAL A 53 10.41 19.20 -7.57
CA VAL A 53 9.61 18.17 -8.23
C VAL A 53 9.80 18.35 -9.74
N LEU A 54 10.22 17.32 -10.46
CA LEU A 54 10.81 17.43 -11.79
C LEU A 54 10.31 16.32 -12.73
N ASP A 55 9.72 16.65 -13.87
CA ASP A 55 9.58 15.66 -14.96
C ASP A 55 10.93 15.42 -15.66
N LEU A 56 11.19 14.18 -16.07
CA LEU A 56 12.33 13.84 -16.92
C LEU A 56 12.13 14.30 -18.37
N MET A 57 10.90 14.22 -18.88
CA MET A 57 10.60 14.26 -20.32
C MET A 57 10.14 15.65 -20.78
N MET A 58 10.99 16.66 -20.58
CA MET A 58 10.71 18.06 -20.94
C MET A 58 11.49 18.51 -22.20
N PRO A 59 10.98 19.48 -22.98
CA PRO A 59 11.72 20.12 -24.07
C PRO A 59 12.85 21.04 -23.53
N GLU A 60 13.75 21.44 -24.43
CA GLU A 60 14.94 22.29 -24.21
C GLU A 60 16.02 21.68 -23.29
N MET A 61 15.67 21.34 -22.06
CA MET A 61 16.53 20.66 -21.10
C MET A 61 15.74 19.57 -20.37
N ASP A 62 16.13 18.32 -20.59
CA ASP A 62 15.57 17.16 -19.91
C ASP A 62 15.95 17.11 -18.41
N GLY A 63 15.20 16.32 -17.64
CA GLY A 63 15.39 16.24 -16.19
C GLY A 63 16.72 15.58 -15.77
N LEU A 64 17.33 14.74 -16.61
CA LEU A 64 18.64 14.10 -16.30
C LEU A 64 19.79 15.09 -16.45
N SER A 65 19.73 15.95 -17.47
CA SER A 65 20.62 17.09 -17.69
C SER A 65 20.47 18.13 -16.58
N PHE A 66 19.23 18.44 -16.19
CA PHE A 66 18.95 19.32 -15.06
C PHE A 66 19.54 18.79 -13.74
N LEU A 67 19.29 17.52 -13.39
CA LEU A 67 19.85 16.86 -12.20
C LEU A 67 21.38 16.91 -12.19
N SER A 68 22.01 16.62 -13.33
CA SER A 68 23.47 16.68 -13.49
C SER A 68 24.00 18.11 -13.31
N THR A 69 23.27 19.10 -13.82
CA THR A 69 23.65 20.52 -13.74
C THR A 69 23.57 21.06 -12.31
N ILE A 70 22.44 20.90 -11.60
CA ILE A 70 22.31 21.36 -10.21
C ILE A 70 23.35 20.71 -9.28
N ARG A 71 23.68 19.44 -9.51
CA ARG A 71 24.69 18.70 -8.75
C ARG A 71 26.10 19.22 -9.00
N SER A 72 26.43 19.58 -10.24
CA SER A 72 27.73 20.23 -10.56
C SER A 72 27.84 21.67 -10.01
N MET A 73 26.71 22.35 -9.80
CA MET A 73 26.64 23.65 -9.14
C MET A 73 26.68 23.56 -7.61
N GLY A 74 26.68 22.36 -7.02
CA GLY A 74 26.70 22.16 -5.56
C GLY A 74 25.36 22.47 -4.86
N ILE A 75 24.24 22.30 -5.57
CA ILE A 75 22.89 22.52 -5.02
C ILE A 75 22.38 21.19 -4.43
N ASP A 76 22.51 21.03 -3.12
CA ASP A 76 22.10 19.83 -2.36
C ASP A 76 20.58 19.69 -2.15
N THR A 77 19.74 20.42 -2.90
CA THR A 77 18.28 20.40 -2.74
C THR A 77 17.68 19.07 -3.25
N PRO A 78 16.92 18.31 -2.42
CA PRO A 78 16.41 16.99 -2.81
C PRO A 78 15.37 17.10 -3.94
N VAL A 79 15.55 16.29 -4.99
CA VAL A 79 14.69 16.27 -6.18
C VAL A 79 13.83 15.02 -6.23
N ILE A 80 12.52 15.20 -6.33
CA ILE A 80 11.54 14.14 -6.58
C ILE A 80 11.27 14.09 -8.07
N VAL A 81 11.53 12.95 -8.70
CA VAL A 81 11.41 12.79 -10.14
C VAL A 81 10.06 12.21 -10.54
N GLN A 82 9.49 12.73 -11.62
CA GLN A 82 8.28 12.25 -12.27
C GLN A 82 8.59 11.74 -13.69
N THR A 83 7.87 10.73 -14.17
CA THR A 83 7.95 10.27 -15.57
C THR A 83 6.64 9.66 -16.04
N GLY A 84 6.28 9.89 -17.30
CA GLY A 84 5.18 9.21 -17.99
C GLY A 84 5.50 7.78 -18.47
N GLN A 85 6.78 7.39 -18.47
CA GLN A 85 7.21 6.03 -18.83
C GLN A 85 7.86 5.35 -17.61
N GLY A 86 7.16 4.37 -17.04
CA GLY A 86 7.65 3.53 -15.93
C GLY A 86 8.71 2.50 -16.34
N GLY A 87 9.64 2.87 -17.23
CA GLY A 87 10.76 2.02 -17.64
C GLY A 87 11.80 1.90 -16.52
N ILE A 88 12.26 0.67 -16.26
CA ILE A 88 13.23 0.38 -15.18
C ILE A 88 14.54 1.17 -15.40
N GLU A 89 14.98 1.28 -16.65
CA GLU A 89 16.20 1.99 -17.05
C GLU A 89 16.12 3.48 -16.68
N THR A 90 15.05 4.16 -17.11
CA THR A 90 14.80 5.59 -16.85
C THR A 90 14.74 5.91 -15.34
N VAL A 91 14.17 5.01 -14.53
CA VAL A 91 14.16 5.15 -13.07
C VAL A 91 15.57 5.00 -12.49
N VAL A 92 16.35 4.03 -12.96
CA VAL A 92 17.74 3.82 -12.51
C VAL A 92 18.63 5.01 -12.90
N GLU A 93 18.44 5.60 -14.08
CA GLU A 93 19.16 6.80 -14.53
C GLU A 93 18.85 8.02 -13.66
N ALA A 94 17.58 8.28 -13.35
CA ALA A 94 17.19 9.38 -12.46
C ALA A 94 17.82 9.26 -11.06
N MET A 95 17.76 8.07 -10.45
CA MET A 95 18.37 7.83 -9.14
C MET A 95 19.91 7.96 -9.17
N ARG A 96 20.57 7.58 -10.28
CA ARG A 96 22.02 7.75 -10.48
C ARG A 96 22.42 9.22 -10.66
N ALA A 97 21.60 10.01 -11.36
CA ALA A 97 21.84 11.44 -11.56
C ALA A 97 21.78 12.22 -10.24
N GLY A 98 20.91 11.81 -9.31
CA GLY A 98 20.82 12.34 -7.94
C GLY A 98 19.40 12.49 -7.40
N ALA A 99 18.40 11.86 -8.02
CA ALA A 99 17.02 11.90 -7.53
C ALA A 99 16.90 11.30 -6.12
N PHE A 100 16.09 11.93 -5.29
CA PHE A 100 15.79 11.54 -3.92
C PHE A 100 14.70 10.46 -3.84
N ASP A 101 13.65 10.61 -4.65
CA ASP A 101 12.51 9.70 -4.76
C ASP A 101 11.97 9.80 -6.20
N PHE A 102 11.23 8.79 -6.67
CA PHE A 102 10.66 8.77 -8.02
C PHE A 102 9.18 8.39 -8.05
N VAL A 103 8.51 8.84 -9.10
CA VAL A 103 7.06 8.76 -9.27
C VAL A 103 6.74 8.50 -10.74
N VAL A 104 5.86 7.52 -11.00
CA VAL A 104 5.33 7.27 -12.35
C VAL A 104 3.97 7.98 -12.47
N LYS A 105 3.77 8.76 -13.54
CA LYS A 105 2.48 9.38 -13.90
C LYS A 105 1.56 8.28 -14.50
N PRO A 106 0.25 8.25 -14.19
CA PRO A 106 -0.50 9.17 -13.32
C PRO A 106 -0.25 8.89 -11.83
N VAL A 107 -0.07 9.95 -11.06
CA VAL A 107 0.18 9.88 -9.61
C VAL A 107 -0.97 10.55 -8.83
N SER A 108 -1.30 10.03 -7.65
CA SER A 108 -2.25 10.69 -6.76
C SER A 108 -1.57 11.82 -5.94
N PRO A 109 -2.29 12.90 -5.59
CA PRO A 109 -1.74 14.00 -4.78
C PRO A 109 -1.08 13.53 -3.47
N GLU A 110 -1.59 12.44 -2.88
CA GLU A 110 -1.12 11.87 -1.61
C GLU A 110 0.26 11.23 -1.74
N ARG A 111 0.58 10.58 -2.87
CA ARG A 111 1.93 10.04 -3.13
C ARG A 111 2.95 11.18 -3.30
N ILE A 112 2.58 12.25 -3.99
CA ILE A 112 3.41 13.46 -4.11
C ILE A 112 3.64 14.11 -2.73
N GLY A 113 2.57 14.27 -1.93
CA GLY A 113 2.67 14.78 -0.56
C GLY A 113 3.58 13.93 0.33
N ALA A 114 3.50 12.60 0.22
CA ALA A 114 4.38 11.68 0.94
C ALA A 114 5.85 11.80 0.52
N SER A 115 6.13 11.92 -0.79
CA SER A 115 7.49 12.16 -1.32
C SER A 115 8.07 13.47 -0.80
N ILE A 116 7.31 14.58 -0.89
CA ILE A 116 7.73 15.90 -0.41
C ILE A 116 7.95 15.89 1.11
N GLY A 117 7.04 15.28 1.86
CA GLY A 117 7.16 15.10 3.31
C GLY A 117 8.38 14.28 3.73
N ASN A 118 8.85 13.36 2.88
CA ASN A 118 10.08 12.60 3.12
C ASN A 118 11.35 13.37 2.73
N ALA A 119 11.34 14.09 1.60
CA ALA A 119 12.44 14.97 1.19
C ALA A 119 12.73 16.05 2.26
N LEU A 120 11.68 16.70 2.79
CA LEU A 120 11.77 17.71 3.85
C LEU A 120 12.28 17.16 5.20
N LYS A 121 12.18 15.84 5.45
CA LYS A 121 12.78 15.20 6.63
C LYS A 121 14.29 15.00 6.47
N VAL A 122 14.81 14.96 5.24
CA VAL A 122 16.24 14.71 4.96
C VAL A 122 17.05 16.00 4.88
N GLY A 123 16.58 17.05 4.18
CA GLY A 123 17.24 18.37 4.23
C GLY A 123 17.33 18.96 5.66
N GLN A 124 16.39 18.57 6.53
CA GLN A 124 16.43 18.87 7.96
C GLN A 124 17.41 18.02 8.80
N LYS A 125 17.95 16.91 8.28
CA LYS A 125 19.00 16.14 8.97
C LYS A 125 20.38 16.73 8.72
N GLU A 126 20.66 17.14 7.49
CA GLU A 126 22.00 17.60 7.10
C GLU A 126 22.32 18.98 7.71
N THR A 127 21.37 19.91 7.69
CA THR A 127 21.49 21.19 8.42
C THR A 127 21.62 21.00 9.94
N LYS A 128 21.05 19.94 10.53
CA LYS A 128 21.20 19.61 11.97
C LYS A 128 22.47 18.80 12.28
N SER A 129 23.22 18.34 11.27
CA SER A 129 24.43 17.52 11.44
C SER A 129 25.54 18.24 12.21
N ARG A 130 25.57 19.58 12.18
CA ARG A 130 26.61 20.41 12.84
C ARG A 130 26.24 20.93 14.24
N THR A 131 25.00 20.75 14.73
CA THR A 131 24.56 21.32 16.02
C THR A 131 23.72 20.35 16.86
N GLY A 132 24.43 19.42 17.50
CA GLY A 132 23.96 18.73 18.70
C GLY A 132 23.35 17.34 18.48
N ARG A 133 23.98 16.32 19.08
CA ARG A 133 23.38 15.00 19.29
C ARG A 133 22.19 15.08 20.28
N ARG A 134 21.01 15.51 19.81
CA ARG A 134 19.75 15.22 20.51
C ARG A 134 19.23 13.87 20.06
N ARG A 135 19.11 12.93 21.01
CA ARG A 135 18.50 11.61 20.80
C ARG A 135 17.06 11.79 20.31
N ALA A 136 16.73 11.21 19.16
CA ALA A 136 15.37 11.09 18.65
C ALA A 136 15.18 9.66 18.12
N GLY A 137 14.25 8.90 18.72
CA GLY A 137 13.83 7.58 18.24
C GLY A 137 14.92 6.50 18.18
N ILE A 138 15.52 6.12 19.32
CA ILE A 138 16.13 4.79 19.43
C ILE A 138 14.98 3.83 19.76
N VAL A 139 14.54 3.04 18.77
CA VAL A 139 13.45 2.07 18.94
C VAL A 139 13.96 0.86 19.74
N GLY A 140 13.55 0.77 21.00
CA GLY A 140 13.84 -0.33 21.91
C GLY A 140 12.63 -1.24 22.15
N PHE A 141 12.79 -2.25 23.00
CA PHE A 141 11.70 -3.16 23.35
C PHE A 141 10.52 -2.48 24.06
N ASN A 142 10.76 -1.35 24.74
CA ASN A 142 9.70 -0.58 25.39
C ASN A 142 8.74 0.10 24.39
N ASP A 143 9.17 0.29 23.13
CA ASP A 143 8.33 0.83 22.05
C ASP A 143 7.50 -0.27 21.36
N ILE A 144 7.83 -1.55 21.59
CA ILE A 144 7.06 -2.71 21.10
C ILE A 144 5.99 -3.07 22.14
N VAL A 145 4.95 -2.23 22.22
CA VAL A 145 3.86 -2.45 23.18
C VAL A 145 2.92 -3.54 22.68
N SER A 146 2.66 -4.54 23.52
CA SER A 146 1.78 -5.67 23.26
C SER A 146 1.14 -6.18 24.55
N ALA A 147 -0.10 -6.64 24.46
CA ALA A 147 -0.83 -7.35 25.51
C ALA A 147 -0.89 -8.87 25.23
N SER A 148 -0.61 -9.31 23.99
CA SER A 148 -0.72 -10.70 23.57
C SER A 148 0.41 -11.60 24.12
N PRO A 149 0.09 -12.72 24.79
CA PRO A 149 1.09 -13.69 25.29
C PRO A 149 2.04 -14.24 24.21
N ASP A 150 1.59 -14.33 22.96
CA ASP A 150 2.39 -14.83 21.85
C ASP A 150 3.48 -13.82 21.45
N MET A 151 3.15 -12.54 21.44
CA MET A 151 4.08 -11.47 21.11
C MET A 151 4.99 -11.13 22.30
N LEU A 152 4.54 -11.30 23.55
CA LEU A 152 5.41 -11.24 24.73
C LEU A 152 6.51 -12.34 24.70
N ARG A 153 6.19 -13.55 24.23
CA ARG A 153 7.19 -14.60 23.98
C ARG A 153 8.20 -14.22 22.89
N VAL A 154 7.74 -13.56 21.82
CA VAL A 154 8.62 -13.00 20.77
C VAL A 154 9.57 -11.93 21.34
N ILE A 155 9.10 -11.08 22.26
CA ILE A 155 9.93 -10.05 22.91
C ILE A 155 11.01 -10.69 23.80
N ASP A 156 10.69 -11.71 24.60
CA ASP A 156 11.69 -12.46 25.40
C ASP A 156 12.75 -13.14 24.51
N LEU A 157 12.34 -13.82 23.44
CA LEU A 157 13.27 -14.41 22.47
C LEU A 157 14.17 -13.35 21.81
N ALA A 158 13.61 -12.22 21.42
CA ALA A 158 14.37 -11.12 20.82
C ALA A 158 15.33 -10.44 21.83
N GLN A 159 14.95 -10.32 23.09
CA GLN A 159 15.84 -9.85 24.16
C GLN A 159 17.01 -10.82 24.38
N ARG A 160 16.76 -12.13 24.43
CA ARG A 160 17.84 -13.14 24.51
C ARG A 160 18.76 -13.09 23.30
N ALA A 161 18.20 -12.92 22.10
CA ALA A 161 18.97 -12.76 20.87
C ALA A 161 19.86 -11.49 20.90
N ALA A 162 19.39 -10.37 21.47
CA ALA A 162 20.14 -9.11 21.52
C ALA A 162 21.52 -9.27 22.18
N HIS A 163 21.59 -10.05 23.27
CA HIS A 163 22.81 -10.35 24.06
C HIS A 163 23.82 -11.29 23.38
N SER A 164 23.61 -11.66 22.11
CA SER A 164 24.49 -12.56 21.36
C SER A 164 24.76 -12.01 19.95
N ASN A 165 25.88 -12.38 19.34
CA ASN A 165 26.22 -12.01 17.95
C ASN A 165 25.76 -13.06 16.91
N ILE A 166 24.98 -14.08 17.32
CA ILE A 166 24.41 -15.08 16.40
C ILE A 166 23.49 -14.43 15.34
N PRO A 167 23.40 -15.03 14.13
CA PRO A 167 22.36 -14.71 13.16
C PRO A 167 20.96 -14.93 13.74
N VAL A 168 20.03 -14.04 13.38
CA VAL A 168 18.62 -14.11 13.79
C VAL A 168 17.75 -14.10 12.53
N VAL A 169 16.74 -14.97 12.47
CA VAL A 169 15.75 -14.99 11.38
C VAL A 169 14.38 -14.61 11.94
N LEU A 170 13.78 -13.55 11.40
CA LEU A 170 12.45 -13.05 11.77
C LEU A 170 11.43 -13.51 10.74
N GLU A 171 10.67 -14.54 11.07
CA GLU A 171 9.65 -15.11 10.18
C GLU A 171 8.30 -14.44 10.44
N GLY A 172 7.53 -14.19 9.38
CA GLY A 172 6.14 -13.74 9.53
C GLY A 172 5.61 -12.97 8.32
N GLU A 173 4.28 -12.89 8.26
CA GLU A 173 3.54 -12.21 7.19
C GLU A 173 4.01 -10.76 6.96
N SER A 174 3.78 -10.23 5.76
CA SER A 174 4.18 -8.84 5.50
C SER A 174 3.38 -7.89 6.40
N GLY A 175 4.07 -6.97 7.06
CA GLY A 175 3.46 -5.98 7.96
C GLY A 175 3.29 -6.41 9.42
N VAL A 176 3.80 -7.57 9.86
CA VAL A 176 3.73 -7.98 11.30
C VAL A 176 4.68 -7.23 12.25
N GLY A 177 5.57 -6.37 11.72
CA GLY A 177 6.53 -5.60 12.52
C GLY A 177 7.97 -6.15 12.53
N LYS A 178 8.36 -7.01 11.57
CA LYS A 178 9.70 -7.64 11.48
C LYS A 178 10.86 -6.63 11.67
N GLU A 179 10.82 -5.50 10.96
CA GLU A 179 11.83 -4.45 11.08
C GLU A 179 11.90 -3.80 12.47
N MET A 180 10.75 -3.61 13.14
CA MET A 180 10.68 -3.02 14.48
C MET A 180 11.36 -3.95 15.51
N VAL A 181 11.13 -5.26 15.41
CA VAL A 181 11.82 -6.26 16.22
C VAL A 181 13.33 -6.27 15.93
N ALA A 182 13.74 -6.21 14.66
CA ALA A 182 15.15 -6.12 14.29
C ALA A 182 15.85 -4.87 14.86
N ARG A 183 15.18 -3.70 14.86
CA ARG A 183 15.67 -2.45 15.45
C ARG A 183 15.79 -2.53 16.98
N ALA A 184 14.82 -3.16 17.65
CA ALA A 184 14.90 -3.38 19.10
C ALA A 184 16.04 -4.33 19.48
N ILE A 185 16.25 -5.42 18.72
CA ILE A 185 17.38 -6.34 18.89
C ILE A 185 18.72 -5.60 18.78
N GLN A 186 18.90 -4.74 17.76
CA GLN A 186 20.15 -3.97 17.62
C GLN A 186 20.31 -2.93 18.74
N SER A 187 19.25 -2.21 19.09
CA SER A 187 19.27 -1.17 20.13
C SER A 187 19.57 -1.71 21.53
N ALA A 188 19.28 -2.99 21.79
CA ALA A 188 19.56 -3.68 23.05
C ALA A 188 20.83 -4.55 23.03
N SER A 189 21.62 -4.51 21.96
CA SER A 189 22.85 -5.32 21.80
C SER A 189 24.14 -4.54 22.08
N ASP A 190 25.28 -5.23 22.17
CA ASP A 190 26.62 -4.63 22.21
C ASP A 190 26.91 -3.68 21.03
N ARG A 191 26.11 -3.78 19.95
CA ARG A 191 26.18 -2.95 18.75
C ARG A 191 25.21 -1.76 18.78
N ALA A 192 24.60 -1.45 19.93
CA ALA A 192 23.76 -0.27 20.10
C ALA A 192 24.52 1.01 19.70
N GLY A 193 23.88 1.86 18.88
CA GLY A 193 24.50 3.08 18.36
C GLY A 193 25.61 2.89 17.30
N LYS A 194 25.91 1.64 16.89
CA LYS A 194 26.64 1.33 15.64
C LYS A 194 25.69 1.43 14.43
N PRO A 195 26.20 1.36 13.18
CA PRO A 195 25.34 1.32 11.99
C PRO A 195 24.29 0.21 12.06
N PHE A 196 23.06 0.52 11.66
CA PHE A 196 21.99 -0.45 11.39
C PHE A 196 21.54 -0.20 9.95
N ILE A 197 22.08 -0.99 9.03
CA ILE A 197 21.83 -0.86 7.59
C ILE A 197 20.68 -1.79 7.21
N THR A 198 19.67 -1.26 6.52
CA THR A 198 18.48 -2.01 6.09
C THR A 198 18.48 -2.20 4.58
N VAL A 199 18.25 -3.43 4.12
CA VAL A 199 18.07 -3.77 2.71
C VAL A 199 16.83 -4.65 2.60
N ASN A 200 15.85 -4.27 1.79
CA ASN A 200 14.75 -5.15 1.41
C ASN A 200 15.09 -5.80 0.07
N CYS A 201 15.23 -7.12 0.05
CA CYS A 201 15.69 -7.86 -1.11
C CYS A 201 14.63 -7.96 -2.21
N GLY A 202 13.36 -8.18 -1.85
CA GLY A 202 12.24 -8.24 -2.81
C GLY A 202 11.91 -6.91 -3.51
N ALA A 203 12.36 -5.77 -2.97
CA ALA A 203 12.22 -4.45 -3.58
C ALA A 203 13.34 -4.10 -4.59
N ILE A 204 14.36 -4.95 -4.77
CA ILE A 204 15.54 -4.68 -5.59
C ILE A 204 15.56 -5.61 -6.81
N PRO A 205 15.77 -5.08 -8.04
CA PRO A 205 15.96 -5.91 -9.23
C PRO A 205 17.08 -6.94 -9.05
N HIS A 206 16.83 -8.20 -9.45
CA HIS A 206 17.74 -9.33 -9.20
C HIS A 206 19.15 -9.13 -9.77
N ASN A 207 19.30 -8.38 -10.86
CA ASN A 207 20.58 -8.01 -11.48
C ASN A 207 21.34 -6.90 -10.74
N LEU A 208 20.72 -6.22 -9.77
CA LEU A 208 21.33 -5.13 -8.98
C LEU A 208 21.56 -5.51 -7.52
N VAL A 209 20.87 -6.51 -6.97
CA VAL A 209 20.94 -6.85 -5.55
C VAL A 209 22.33 -7.29 -5.09
N GLU A 210 23.09 -7.99 -5.94
CA GLU A 210 24.52 -8.31 -5.69
C GLU A 210 25.38 -7.05 -5.57
N SER A 211 25.25 -6.16 -6.56
CA SER A 211 25.96 -4.88 -6.69
C SER A 211 25.67 -3.90 -5.55
N ILE A 212 24.45 -3.95 -5.00
CA ILE A 212 24.04 -3.19 -3.81
C ILE A 212 24.60 -3.83 -2.53
N LEU A 213 24.49 -5.14 -2.35
CA LEU A 213 24.95 -5.82 -1.13
C LEU A 213 26.47 -5.80 -0.97
N PHE A 214 27.21 -6.19 -2.02
CA PHE A 214 28.66 -6.39 -1.96
C PHE A 214 29.48 -5.23 -2.55
N GLY A 215 28.85 -4.36 -3.35
CA GLY A 215 29.52 -3.26 -4.04
C GLY A 215 30.15 -3.69 -5.37
N HIS A 216 30.56 -2.73 -6.19
CA HIS A 216 31.20 -2.98 -7.49
C HIS A 216 32.33 -2.00 -7.77
N GLU A 217 33.34 -2.47 -8.48
CA GLU A 217 34.39 -1.62 -9.05
C GLU A 217 33.96 -1.03 -10.41
N LYS A 218 34.59 0.08 -10.80
CA LYS A 218 34.32 0.73 -12.09
C LYS A 218 34.59 -0.24 -13.25
N GLY A 219 33.62 -0.40 -14.15
CA GLY A 219 33.68 -1.30 -15.29
C GLY A 219 33.24 -2.75 -15.01
N ALA A 220 32.76 -3.06 -13.81
CA ALA A 220 32.34 -4.43 -13.43
C ALA A 220 31.21 -5.03 -14.30
N PHE A 221 30.36 -4.19 -14.88
CA PHE A 221 29.29 -4.57 -15.80
C PHE A 221 28.92 -3.39 -16.72
N THR A 222 28.10 -3.63 -17.74
CA THR A 222 27.61 -2.60 -18.67
C THR A 222 26.84 -1.51 -17.91
N GLY A 223 27.38 -0.28 -17.87
CA GLY A 223 26.81 0.83 -17.09
C GLY A 223 27.33 0.96 -15.66
N ALA A 224 28.43 0.28 -15.30
CA ALA A 224 29.19 0.49 -14.05
C ALA A 224 30.21 1.64 -14.19
N SER A 225 29.73 2.87 -14.41
CA SER A 225 30.56 4.04 -14.74
C SER A 225 31.46 4.54 -13.58
N GLU A 226 31.09 4.20 -12.35
CA GLU A 226 31.76 4.60 -11.11
C GLU A 226 31.92 3.37 -10.17
N ARG A 227 32.47 3.59 -8.98
CA ARG A 227 32.65 2.57 -7.94
C ARG A 227 31.54 2.71 -6.89
N HIS A 228 30.90 1.61 -6.50
CA HIS A 228 29.85 1.60 -5.48
C HIS A 228 30.25 0.78 -4.25
N THR A 229 30.07 1.36 -3.06
CA THR A 229 30.32 0.69 -1.77
C THR A 229 29.15 -0.23 -1.42
N GLY A 230 29.44 -1.50 -1.10
CA GLY A 230 28.41 -2.47 -0.72
C GLY A 230 27.80 -2.22 0.66
N LYS A 231 26.53 -2.60 0.85
CA LYS A 231 25.86 -2.53 2.17
C LYS A 231 26.53 -3.36 3.26
N PHE A 232 27.27 -4.41 2.91
CA PHE A 232 28.14 -5.11 3.88
C PHE A 232 29.31 -4.25 4.41
N VAL A 233 29.83 -3.31 3.61
CA VAL A 233 30.88 -2.38 4.05
C VAL A 233 30.28 -1.22 4.86
N GLU A 234 29.10 -0.71 4.47
CA GLU A 234 28.37 0.29 5.26
C GLU A 234 27.96 -0.22 6.64
N ALA A 235 27.74 -1.54 6.77
CA ALA A 235 27.35 -2.20 8.02
C ALA A 235 28.52 -2.64 8.90
N ASP A 236 29.77 -2.37 8.52
CA ASP A 236 30.95 -2.89 9.25
C ASP A 236 31.02 -2.38 10.70
N GLY A 237 31.34 -3.29 11.62
CA GLY A 237 31.24 -3.06 13.07
C GLY A 237 29.82 -2.83 13.60
N GLY A 238 28.80 -2.94 12.76
CA GLY A 238 27.38 -2.71 13.05
C GLY A 238 26.52 -3.94 12.74
N THR A 239 25.29 -3.69 12.31
CA THR A 239 24.28 -4.71 12.01
C THR A 239 23.69 -4.47 10.61
N LEU A 240 23.57 -5.53 9.82
CA LEU A 240 22.85 -5.54 8.55
C LEU A 240 21.52 -6.27 8.75
N PHE A 241 20.43 -5.62 8.34
CA PHE A 241 19.08 -6.18 8.31
C PHE A 241 18.69 -6.46 6.85
N LEU A 242 18.45 -7.74 6.53
CA LEU A 242 18.01 -8.19 5.20
C LEU A 242 16.54 -8.64 5.27
N ASP A 243 15.64 -7.79 4.78
CA ASP A 243 14.19 -8.05 4.73
C ASP A 243 13.80 -8.78 3.44
N GLU A 244 12.83 -9.69 3.56
CA GLU A 244 12.44 -10.67 2.54
C GLU A 244 13.63 -11.43 1.91
N ILE A 245 14.47 -12.03 2.77
CA ILE A 245 15.69 -12.79 2.37
C ILE A 245 15.41 -13.93 1.38
N GLY A 246 14.19 -14.49 1.41
CA GLY A 246 13.73 -15.54 0.49
C GLY A 246 13.53 -15.08 -0.96
N ASP A 247 13.73 -13.81 -1.29
CA ASP A 247 13.73 -13.29 -2.67
C ASP A 247 15.15 -13.14 -3.27
N LEU A 248 16.22 -13.48 -2.53
CA LEU A 248 17.59 -13.43 -3.07
C LEU A 248 17.82 -14.46 -4.18
N PRO A 249 18.43 -14.10 -5.32
CA PRO A 249 18.88 -15.05 -6.34
C PRO A 249 19.96 -16.02 -5.79
N LEU A 250 19.95 -17.27 -6.27
CA LEU A 250 20.86 -18.35 -5.81
C LEU A 250 22.36 -17.98 -5.87
N GLU A 251 22.78 -17.21 -6.88
CA GLU A 251 24.17 -16.75 -7.03
C GLU A 251 24.56 -15.78 -5.90
N VAL A 252 23.65 -14.90 -5.51
CA VAL A 252 23.81 -13.93 -4.41
C VAL A 252 23.79 -14.64 -3.06
N GLN A 253 23.00 -15.71 -2.93
CA GLN A 253 23.00 -16.59 -1.75
C GLN A 253 24.38 -17.25 -1.51
N VAL A 254 25.14 -17.60 -2.57
CA VAL A 254 26.51 -18.14 -2.42
C VAL A 254 27.47 -17.10 -1.84
N LYS A 255 27.40 -15.84 -2.29
CA LYS A 255 28.22 -14.75 -1.74
C LYS A 255 27.81 -14.38 -0.31
N LEU A 256 26.51 -14.40 -0.01
CA LEU A 256 26.00 -14.23 1.35
C LEU A 256 26.50 -15.35 2.29
N LEU A 257 26.57 -16.60 1.82
CA LEU A 257 27.11 -17.69 2.61
C LEU A 257 28.58 -17.45 3.02
N ARG A 258 29.43 -16.97 2.11
CA ARG A 258 30.82 -16.57 2.43
C ARG A 258 30.85 -15.46 3.49
N ALA A 259 30.03 -14.42 3.31
CA ALA A 259 29.95 -13.32 4.27
C ALA A 259 29.57 -13.80 5.69
N VAL A 260 28.61 -14.72 5.83
CA VAL A 260 28.13 -15.21 7.14
C VAL A 260 29.01 -16.34 7.70
N GLN A 261 29.77 -17.09 6.88
CA GLN A 261 30.70 -18.12 7.35
C GLN A 261 32.08 -17.55 7.71
N GLN A 262 32.64 -16.68 6.86
CA GLN A 262 34.05 -16.27 6.89
C GLN A 262 34.25 -14.81 7.32
N GLY A 263 33.19 -13.99 7.32
CA GLY A 263 33.30 -12.54 7.50
C GLY A 263 34.01 -11.86 6.33
N GLU A 264 33.91 -12.44 5.13
CA GLU A 264 34.64 -12.04 3.92
C GLU A 264 33.67 -11.80 2.75
N ILE A 265 33.91 -10.73 2.01
CA ILE A 265 33.13 -10.31 0.83
C ILE A 265 34.05 -10.01 -0.37
N GLU A 266 33.50 -10.11 -1.57
CA GLU A 266 34.17 -9.81 -2.85
C GLU A 266 33.31 -8.82 -3.65
N THR A 267 33.87 -7.69 -4.07
CA THR A 267 33.16 -6.72 -4.92
C THR A 267 32.94 -7.26 -6.33
N VAL A 268 31.81 -6.91 -6.95
CA VAL A 268 31.55 -7.27 -8.35
C VAL A 268 32.61 -6.62 -9.24
N GLY A 269 33.20 -7.43 -10.13
CA GLY A 269 34.26 -7.00 -11.05
C GLY A 269 35.69 -7.01 -10.48
N ALA A 270 35.92 -7.32 -9.20
CA ALA A 270 37.28 -7.39 -8.64
C ALA A 270 37.48 -8.50 -7.62
N GLY A 271 38.49 -9.35 -7.83
CA GLY A 271 38.86 -10.46 -6.95
C GLY A 271 39.53 -10.06 -5.63
N LYS A 272 39.27 -8.86 -5.10
CA LYS A 272 39.84 -8.40 -3.81
C LYS A 272 38.87 -8.73 -2.68
N VAL A 273 39.21 -9.77 -1.92
CA VAL A 273 38.52 -10.10 -0.67
C VAL A 273 38.70 -8.97 0.35
N GLN A 274 37.60 -8.55 0.98
CA GLN A 274 37.58 -7.63 2.10
C GLN A 274 36.93 -8.31 3.32
N LYS A 275 37.56 -8.20 4.49
CA LYS A 275 36.95 -8.64 5.75
C LYS A 275 35.99 -7.57 6.28
N VAL A 276 34.85 -8.02 6.81
CA VAL A 276 33.81 -7.20 7.43
C VAL A 276 33.26 -7.91 8.68
N ASN A 277 33.04 -7.15 9.75
CA ASN A 277 32.50 -7.63 11.02
C ASN A 277 31.05 -7.17 11.17
N VAL A 278 30.14 -7.83 10.47
CA VAL A 278 28.70 -7.49 10.40
C VAL A 278 27.89 -8.50 11.21
N ARG A 279 27.05 -8.02 12.14
CA ARG A 279 25.97 -8.86 12.70
C ARG A 279 24.83 -8.93 11.68
N LEU A 280 24.36 -10.14 11.36
CA LEU A 280 23.24 -10.32 10.45
C LEU A 280 21.92 -10.53 11.21
N ILE A 281 20.87 -9.81 10.80
CA ILE A 281 19.48 -10.14 11.10
C ILE A 281 18.79 -10.28 9.74
N SER A 282 18.07 -11.37 9.53
CA SER A 282 17.29 -11.61 8.31
C SER A 282 15.81 -11.67 8.63
N ALA A 283 14.95 -11.38 7.67
CA ALA A 283 13.50 -11.51 7.80
C ALA A 283 12.88 -12.10 6.53
N THR A 284 11.76 -12.82 6.66
CA THR A 284 10.99 -13.31 5.50
C THR A 284 9.51 -13.57 5.80
N ASN A 285 8.68 -13.52 4.77
CA ASN A 285 7.28 -13.96 4.74
C ASN A 285 7.10 -15.36 4.13
N LYS A 286 8.16 -15.98 3.58
CA LYS A 286 8.14 -17.31 2.99
C LYS A 286 8.53 -18.39 4.00
N ASP A 287 8.07 -19.62 3.76
CA ASP A 287 8.65 -20.80 4.39
C ASP A 287 9.97 -21.15 3.69
N LEU A 288 11.11 -20.94 4.37
CA LEU A 288 12.43 -21.20 3.80
C LEU A 288 12.69 -22.70 3.58
N ILE A 289 12.00 -23.60 4.27
CA ILE A 289 12.13 -25.05 4.08
C ILE A 289 11.47 -25.45 2.77
N GLU A 290 10.31 -24.87 2.43
CA GLU A 290 9.68 -25.07 1.12
C GLU A 290 10.48 -24.41 -0.02
N GLU A 291 11.07 -23.22 0.20
CA GLU A 291 11.98 -22.62 -0.80
C GLU A 291 13.25 -23.45 -1.02
N VAL A 292 13.78 -24.13 0.01
CA VAL A 292 14.88 -25.12 -0.13
C VAL A 292 14.42 -26.35 -0.91
N ARG A 293 13.28 -26.96 -0.56
CA ARG A 293 12.73 -28.12 -1.29
C ARG A 293 12.44 -27.83 -2.76
N ALA A 294 12.02 -26.60 -3.06
CA ALA A 294 11.79 -26.13 -4.42
C ALA A 294 13.06 -25.63 -5.15
N GLY A 295 14.24 -25.76 -4.55
CA GLY A 295 15.52 -25.38 -5.14
C GLY A 295 15.72 -23.87 -5.35
N ARG A 296 14.89 -23.03 -4.74
CA ARG A 296 14.97 -21.55 -4.82
C ARG A 296 15.84 -20.95 -3.71
N PHE A 297 16.00 -21.65 -2.59
CA PHE A 297 16.89 -21.29 -1.50
C PHE A 297 17.93 -22.39 -1.27
N ARG A 298 19.17 -22.04 -0.91
CA ARG A 298 20.23 -23.01 -0.66
C ARG A 298 20.15 -23.57 0.76
N GLU A 299 20.26 -24.89 0.88
CA GLU A 299 20.27 -25.60 2.16
C GLU A 299 21.45 -25.19 3.06
N ASP A 300 22.64 -24.98 2.48
CA ASP A 300 23.85 -24.56 3.22
C ASP A 300 23.71 -23.14 3.81
N LEU A 301 23.04 -22.23 3.11
CA LEU A 301 22.67 -20.91 3.62
C LEU A 301 21.55 -21.01 4.66
N TYR A 302 20.54 -21.85 4.44
CA TYR A 302 19.42 -22.04 5.38
C TYR A 302 19.92 -22.42 6.77
N TYR A 303 20.72 -23.48 6.91
CA TYR A 303 21.26 -23.87 8.23
C TYR A 303 22.24 -22.86 8.82
N ARG A 304 22.90 -22.03 7.99
CA ARG A 304 23.82 -20.98 8.49
C ARG A 304 23.11 -19.71 8.95
N LEU A 305 21.92 -19.40 8.41
CA LEU A 305 21.07 -18.31 8.86
C LEU A 305 20.16 -18.71 10.02
N ASN A 306 19.53 -19.89 9.94
CA ASN A 306 18.47 -20.33 10.86
C ASN A 306 19.01 -20.87 12.20
N VAL A 307 19.93 -20.11 12.82
CA VAL A 307 20.53 -20.39 14.14
C VAL A 307 19.60 -19.94 15.27
N PHE A 308 18.82 -18.88 15.05
CA PHE A 308 17.86 -18.34 16.01
C PHE A 308 16.60 -17.82 15.29
N PRO A 309 15.64 -18.69 14.93
CA PRO A 309 14.35 -18.28 14.40
C PRO A 309 13.49 -17.59 15.47
N ILE A 310 12.76 -16.56 15.07
CA ILE A 310 11.73 -15.89 15.86
C ILE A 310 10.52 -15.67 14.94
N THR A 311 9.51 -16.53 15.07
CA THR A 311 8.26 -16.43 14.29
C THR A 311 7.33 -15.42 14.93
N ILE A 312 7.01 -14.34 14.22
CA ILE A 312 6.19 -13.22 14.69
C ILE A 312 4.72 -13.46 14.28
N PRO A 313 3.77 -13.52 15.24
CA PRO A 313 2.37 -13.81 14.95
C PRO A 313 1.68 -12.71 14.13
N ALA A 314 0.79 -13.13 13.23
CA ALA A 314 -0.09 -12.24 12.48
C ALA A 314 -1.10 -11.53 13.40
N LEU A 315 -1.52 -10.31 13.04
CA LEU A 315 -2.33 -9.42 13.88
C LEU A 315 -3.68 -10.04 14.30
N ARG A 316 -4.33 -10.82 13.41
CA ARG A 316 -5.53 -11.61 13.74
C ARG A 316 -5.37 -12.68 14.82
N ARG A 317 -4.13 -13.09 15.14
CA ARG A 317 -3.80 -14.00 16.26
C ARG A 317 -3.42 -13.26 17.55
N ARG A 318 -3.46 -11.93 17.54
CA ARG A 318 -3.13 -11.04 18.67
C ARG A 318 -4.04 -9.80 18.68
N LYS A 319 -5.36 -10.03 18.58
CA LYS A 319 -6.36 -8.94 18.49
C LYS A 319 -6.38 -8.05 19.75
N GLU A 320 -5.84 -8.54 20.86
CA GLU A 320 -5.61 -7.80 22.11
C GLU A 320 -4.68 -6.60 21.93
N ASP A 321 -3.78 -6.63 20.94
CA ASP A 321 -2.85 -5.53 20.65
C ASP A 321 -3.51 -4.39 19.87
N ILE A 322 -4.60 -4.65 19.13
CA ILE A 322 -5.24 -3.67 18.24
C ILE A 322 -5.69 -2.42 19.01
N PRO A 323 -6.40 -2.51 20.16
CA PRO A 323 -6.82 -1.32 20.91
C PRO A 323 -5.67 -0.45 21.44
N HIS A 324 -4.46 -1.00 21.59
CA HIS A 324 -3.28 -0.22 21.95
C HIS A 324 -2.63 0.40 20.72
N LEU A 325 -2.38 -0.39 19.67
CA LEU A 325 -1.80 0.07 18.40
C LEU A 325 -2.62 1.22 17.79
N VAL A 326 -3.95 1.11 17.79
CA VAL A 326 -4.88 2.17 17.33
C VAL A 326 -4.63 3.50 18.04
N ARG A 327 -4.47 3.48 19.38
CA ARG A 327 -4.24 4.69 20.19
C ARG A 327 -2.88 5.31 19.90
N VAL A 328 -1.82 4.50 19.89
CA VAL A 328 -0.45 4.97 19.60
C VAL A 328 -0.37 5.57 18.19
N PHE A 329 -1.03 4.97 17.20
CA PHE A 329 -1.09 5.52 15.85
C PHE A 329 -1.90 6.81 15.79
N ALA A 330 -3.08 6.87 16.41
CA ALA A 330 -3.90 8.09 16.44
C ALA A 330 -3.15 9.26 17.11
N GLU A 331 -2.50 9.03 18.25
CA GLU A 331 -1.69 10.03 18.96
C GLU A 331 -0.50 10.50 18.11
N ARG A 332 0.34 9.56 17.64
CA ARG A 332 1.51 9.88 16.80
C ARG A 332 1.11 10.68 15.55
N PHE A 333 0.06 10.25 14.85
CA PHE A 333 -0.39 10.94 13.64
C PHE A 333 -1.01 12.31 13.95
N SER A 334 -1.74 12.46 15.05
CA SER A 334 -2.25 13.78 15.48
C SER A 334 -1.11 14.77 15.74
N VAL A 335 -0.01 14.31 16.36
CA VAL A 335 1.20 15.11 16.58
C VAL A 335 1.92 15.43 15.27
N GLU A 336 2.02 14.48 14.32
CA GLU A 336 2.63 14.71 13.00
C GLU A 336 1.83 15.72 12.15
N GLN A 337 0.49 15.62 12.16
CA GLN A 337 -0.41 16.58 11.51
C GLN A 337 -0.53 17.91 12.29
N LYS A 338 -0.05 17.96 13.55
CA LYS A 338 -0.11 19.12 14.46
C LYS A 338 -1.52 19.57 14.80
N LEU A 339 -2.42 18.61 14.98
CA LEU A 339 -3.72 18.86 15.58
C LEU A 339 -3.53 19.33 17.03
N GLU A 340 -4.36 20.26 17.51
CA GLU A 340 -4.24 20.80 18.87
C GLU A 340 -4.44 19.76 19.98
N ARG A 341 -5.03 18.61 19.64
CA ARG A 341 -5.31 17.47 20.51
C ARG A 341 -5.14 16.17 19.72
N SER A 342 -4.88 15.07 20.42
CA SER A 342 -5.02 13.74 19.81
C SER A 342 -6.47 13.51 19.42
N VAL A 343 -6.71 13.04 18.20
CA VAL A 343 -8.03 12.50 17.82
C VAL A 343 -8.30 11.26 18.68
N GLY A 344 -9.49 11.20 19.29
CA GLY A 344 -9.97 10.02 20.00
C GLY A 344 -10.49 8.94 19.05
N ILE A 345 -10.94 7.81 19.60
CA ILE A 345 -11.58 6.75 18.82
C ILE A 345 -12.89 6.37 19.52
N SER A 346 -14.00 6.28 18.77
CA SER A 346 -15.29 5.87 19.32
C SER A 346 -15.30 4.39 19.74
N ALA A 347 -16.29 3.99 20.54
CA ALA A 347 -16.47 2.59 20.90
C ALA A 347 -16.82 1.71 19.69
N SER A 348 -17.62 2.23 18.75
CA SER A 348 -18.00 1.55 17.51
C SER A 348 -16.80 1.36 16.56
N ALA A 349 -16.00 2.41 16.33
CA ALA A 349 -14.76 2.32 15.58
C ALA A 349 -13.78 1.32 16.22
N MET A 350 -13.61 1.37 17.54
CA MET A 350 -12.72 0.44 18.24
C MET A 350 -13.20 -1.02 18.11
N ALA A 351 -14.50 -1.27 18.17
CA ALA A 351 -15.07 -2.61 17.96
C ALA A 351 -14.85 -3.09 16.52
N LEU A 352 -15.17 -2.27 15.52
CA LEU A 352 -14.96 -2.56 14.09
C LEU A 352 -13.49 -2.89 13.78
N LEU A 353 -12.57 -2.04 14.26
CA LEU A 353 -11.12 -2.20 14.06
C LEU A 353 -10.58 -3.46 14.75
N THR A 354 -11.14 -3.85 15.90
CA THR A 354 -10.74 -5.07 16.64
C THR A 354 -11.34 -6.33 16.01
N ALA A 355 -12.55 -6.25 15.44
CA ALA A 355 -13.21 -7.36 14.77
C ALA A 355 -12.48 -7.80 13.49
N TYR A 356 -11.98 -6.84 12.70
CA TYR A 356 -11.33 -7.10 11.41
C TYR A 356 -10.03 -7.93 11.52
N ASP A 357 -9.72 -8.71 10.48
CA ASP A 357 -8.62 -9.68 10.47
C ASP A 357 -7.28 -9.14 9.94
N TRP A 358 -7.25 -7.92 9.42
CA TRP A 358 -6.02 -7.22 8.99
C TRP A 358 -5.05 -8.09 8.15
N PRO A 359 -5.42 -8.53 6.92
CA PRO A 359 -4.54 -9.33 6.06
C PRO A 359 -3.20 -8.66 5.73
N GLY A 360 -3.11 -7.32 5.74
CA GLY A 360 -1.84 -6.57 5.66
C GLY A 360 -1.22 -6.22 7.02
N ASN A 361 -1.69 -6.87 8.09
CA ASN A 361 -1.20 -6.78 9.46
C ASN A 361 -1.09 -5.34 10.00
N ILE A 362 -0.10 -5.05 10.86
CA ILE A 362 0.06 -3.73 11.49
C ILE A 362 0.21 -2.63 10.44
N ARG A 363 0.87 -2.91 9.30
CA ARG A 363 1.01 -1.94 8.20
C ARG A 363 -0.35 -1.55 7.58
N GLN A 364 -1.33 -2.44 7.53
CA GLN A 364 -2.68 -2.09 7.06
C GLN A 364 -3.45 -1.28 8.11
N LEU A 365 -3.33 -1.65 9.40
CA LEU A 365 -3.90 -0.91 10.52
C LEU A 365 -3.36 0.53 10.59
N GLU A 366 -2.04 0.67 10.55
CA GLU A 366 -1.32 1.94 10.54
C GLU A 366 -1.78 2.85 9.38
N ASN A 367 -1.91 2.30 8.16
CA ASN A 367 -2.43 3.03 7.01
C ASN A 367 -3.92 3.40 7.14
N ALA A 368 -4.75 2.56 7.78
CA ALA A 368 -6.16 2.87 8.00
C ALA A 368 -6.33 4.02 9.01
N ILE A 369 -5.65 3.96 10.15
CA ILE A 369 -5.68 5.02 11.15
C ILE A 369 -5.07 6.32 10.60
N PHE A 370 -4.00 6.25 9.80
CA PHE A 370 -3.43 7.43 9.13
C PHE A 370 -4.46 8.14 8.24
N ARG A 371 -5.16 7.40 7.37
CA ARG A 371 -6.19 7.97 6.50
C ARG A 371 -7.32 8.61 7.30
N ALA A 372 -7.80 7.93 8.34
CA ALA A 372 -8.87 8.44 9.19
C ALA A 372 -8.45 9.75 9.91
N VAL A 373 -7.27 9.81 10.52
CA VAL A 373 -6.72 11.03 11.17
C VAL A 373 -6.48 12.18 10.17
N VAL A 374 -6.23 11.89 8.88
CA VAL A 374 -6.03 12.90 7.83
C VAL A 374 -7.35 13.39 7.20
N LEU A 375 -8.42 12.59 7.26
CA LEU A 375 -9.71 12.91 6.65
C LEU A 375 -10.76 13.43 7.66
N THR A 376 -10.64 13.07 8.93
CA THR A 376 -11.59 13.47 9.97
C THR A 376 -11.61 14.99 10.17
N GLN A 377 -12.79 15.53 10.49
CA GLN A 377 -13.01 16.93 10.83
C GLN A 377 -13.43 17.10 12.31
N GLY A 378 -13.49 16.00 13.07
CA GLY A 378 -13.96 15.95 14.46
C GLY A 378 -12.84 15.70 15.48
N ASP A 379 -13.23 15.60 16.76
CA ASP A 379 -12.31 15.26 17.86
C ASP A 379 -12.13 13.75 18.05
N LYS A 380 -12.87 12.92 17.31
CA LYS A 380 -12.92 11.46 17.42
C LYS A 380 -13.13 10.81 16.05
N LEU A 381 -12.50 9.66 15.84
CA LEU A 381 -12.77 8.76 14.73
C LEU A 381 -14.01 7.90 15.02
N THR A 382 -14.90 7.75 14.03
CA THR A 382 -16.07 6.87 14.06
C THR A 382 -15.89 5.69 13.11
N ASP A 383 -16.85 4.77 13.11
CA ASP A 383 -16.92 3.66 12.16
C ASP A 383 -17.16 4.12 10.71
N GLU A 384 -17.76 5.31 10.52
CA GLU A 384 -17.92 5.98 9.23
C GLU A 384 -16.57 6.38 8.59
N ASP A 385 -15.51 6.63 9.39
CA ASP A 385 -14.15 6.89 8.90
C ASP A 385 -13.49 5.63 8.29
N PHE A 386 -14.08 4.44 8.49
CA PHE A 386 -13.55 3.14 8.06
C PHE A 386 -14.48 2.37 7.10
N PRO A 387 -15.04 3.01 6.04
CA PRO A 387 -16.10 2.41 5.23
C PRO A 387 -15.63 1.18 4.46
N GLN A 388 -14.34 1.13 4.09
CA GLN A 388 -13.72 -0.03 3.44
C GLN A 388 -13.62 -1.26 4.38
N ILE A 389 -13.68 -1.06 5.69
CA ILE A 389 -13.62 -2.13 6.71
C ILE A 389 -15.05 -2.56 7.08
N ALA A 390 -15.95 -1.61 7.32
CA ALA A 390 -17.37 -1.87 7.55
C ALA A 390 -18.02 -2.64 6.38
N ALA A 391 -17.66 -2.32 5.12
CA ALA A 391 -18.14 -3.05 3.94
C ALA A 391 -17.68 -4.53 3.88
N GLN A 392 -16.66 -4.92 4.65
CA GLN A 392 -16.16 -6.31 4.74
C GLN A 392 -16.69 -7.06 5.98
N LEU A 393 -17.39 -6.39 6.89
CA LEU A 393 -17.92 -6.97 8.12
C LEU A 393 -19.45 -6.75 8.18
N PRO A 394 -20.27 -7.74 7.77
CA PRO A 394 -21.73 -7.59 7.68
C PRO A 394 -22.40 -7.11 8.97
N GLU A 395 -21.86 -7.52 10.12
CA GLU A 395 -22.32 -7.16 11.47
C GLU A 395 -22.11 -5.68 11.85
N PHE A 396 -21.33 -4.94 11.05
CA PHE A 396 -21.01 -3.52 11.25
C PHE A 396 -21.46 -2.63 10.08
N ARG A 397 -22.41 -3.11 9.26
CA ARG A 397 -23.11 -2.24 8.30
C ARG A 397 -24.13 -1.43 9.08
N SER A 398 -24.11 -0.11 8.94
CA SER A 398 -25.04 0.79 9.64
C SER A 398 -26.50 0.51 9.25
N ASP A 399 -27.36 0.29 10.24
CA ASP A 399 -28.78 -0.09 10.09
C ASP A 399 -29.70 1.05 9.60
N GLU A 400 -29.18 2.03 8.85
CA GLU A 400 -29.99 3.17 8.36
C GLU A 400 -31.07 2.76 7.35
N LEU A 401 -30.95 1.58 6.71
CA LEU A 401 -32.03 1.02 5.88
C LEU A 401 -33.12 0.28 6.69
N ALA A 402 -32.93 0.02 7.99
CA ALA A 402 -34.00 -0.52 8.85
C ALA A 402 -34.99 0.57 9.29
N ALA A 403 -34.56 1.83 9.34
CA ALA A 403 -35.32 2.95 9.92
C ALA A 403 -36.41 3.55 9.00
N THR A 404 -36.48 3.16 7.72
CA THR A 404 -37.47 3.68 6.75
C THR A 404 -38.71 2.78 6.57
N GLY A 405 -38.81 1.69 7.34
CA GLY A 405 -40.06 0.94 7.52
C GLY A 405 -41.04 1.71 8.40
N ALA A 406 -42.01 2.39 7.79
CA ALA A 406 -42.88 3.35 8.48
C ALA A 406 -43.69 2.74 9.65
N ALA A 407 -43.34 3.11 10.88
CA ALA A 407 -44.09 2.82 12.10
C ALA A 407 -45.37 3.68 12.16
N VAL A 408 -46.39 3.30 11.38
CA VAL A 408 -47.72 3.92 11.42
C VAL A 408 -48.37 3.64 12.78
N GLN A 409 -48.43 4.67 13.64
CA GLN A 409 -49.20 4.62 14.87
C GLN A 409 -50.70 4.48 14.53
N PRO A 410 -51.42 3.47 15.06
CA PRO A 410 -52.88 3.47 15.01
C PRO A 410 -53.38 4.57 15.96
N SER A 411 -53.92 5.66 15.40
CA SER A 411 -54.56 6.71 16.20
C SER A 411 -55.81 6.17 16.90
N SER A 412 -56.06 6.65 18.12
CA SER A 412 -57.20 6.24 18.92
C SER A 412 -58.52 6.68 18.29
N LEU A 413 -59.42 5.73 18.02
CA LEU A 413 -60.84 5.97 17.85
C LEU A 413 -61.59 5.41 19.08
N GLU A 414 -62.67 6.09 19.44
CA GLU A 414 -63.27 6.03 20.77
C GLU A 414 -64.12 4.78 21.00
N MET A 415 -64.19 4.34 22.27
CA MET A 415 -65.17 3.34 22.72
C MET A 415 -66.36 4.04 23.38
N ASP A 416 -67.57 3.66 22.97
CA ASP A 416 -68.81 3.85 23.73
C ASP A 416 -69.66 2.55 23.59
N PRO A 417 -70.56 2.18 24.53
CA PRO A 417 -70.66 0.77 24.92
C PRO A 417 -71.81 -0.05 24.31
N ARG A 418 -71.71 -1.37 24.51
CA ARG A 418 -72.71 -2.40 24.19
C ARG A 418 -74.08 -2.09 24.82
N PRO A 419 -75.18 -2.67 24.30
CA PRO A 419 -75.76 -3.78 25.07
C PRO A 419 -76.48 -4.89 24.28
N ARG A 420 -76.13 -6.17 24.61
CA ARG A 420 -77.05 -7.35 24.72
C ARG A 420 -77.72 -7.83 23.39
N LEU A 421 -78.25 -9.05 23.18
CA LEU A 421 -78.20 -10.45 23.70
C LEU A 421 -78.73 -11.35 22.52
N ARG A 422 -78.97 -12.68 22.51
CA ARG A 422 -79.05 -13.82 23.46
C ARG A 422 -78.99 -15.15 22.62
N HIS A 423 -78.59 -16.29 23.21
CA HIS A 423 -79.02 -17.68 22.84
C HIS A 423 -78.66 -18.22 21.41
N GLU A 424 -78.65 -19.52 21.05
CA GLU A 424 -78.62 -20.82 21.80
C GLU A 424 -78.08 -21.98 20.91
N ALA A 425 -77.52 -23.02 21.57
CA ALA A 425 -77.59 -24.48 21.28
C ALA A 425 -77.40 -25.14 19.87
N VAL A 426 -76.46 -26.12 19.80
CA VAL A 426 -76.50 -27.55 19.31
C VAL A 426 -77.46 -27.92 18.13
N VAL A 427 -77.15 -28.72 17.08
CA VAL A 427 -76.46 -30.05 17.01
C VAL A 427 -75.88 -30.37 15.60
N ASP A 428 -75.00 -31.39 15.59
CA ASP A 428 -74.46 -32.30 14.55
C ASP A 428 -75.18 -32.47 13.17
N GLY A 429 -74.39 -32.87 12.15
CA GLY A 429 -74.82 -33.20 10.78
C GLY A 429 -73.72 -32.96 9.73
N GLY A 430 -73.12 -34.02 9.17
CA GLY A 430 -71.87 -33.94 8.38
C GLY A 430 -71.97 -34.17 6.84
N PHE A 431 -70.80 -34.45 6.25
CA PHE A 431 -70.45 -34.64 4.83
C PHE A 431 -70.29 -33.37 3.95
N PRO A 432 -69.41 -33.39 2.92
CA PRO A 432 -68.19 -34.19 2.72
C PRO A 432 -66.92 -33.32 2.54
N ILE A 433 -65.73 -33.94 2.60
CA ILE A 433 -64.46 -33.25 2.28
C ILE A 433 -64.21 -33.32 0.76
N PRO A 434 -64.14 -32.20 0.02
CA PRO A 434 -63.59 -32.17 -1.32
C PRO A 434 -62.07 -32.06 -1.27
N VAL A 435 -61.35 -33.09 -1.73
CA VAL A 435 -59.89 -33.02 -1.90
C VAL A 435 -59.56 -32.03 -3.03
N ARG A 436 -59.21 -30.79 -2.66
CA ARG A 436 -58.62 -29.82 -3.60
C ARG A 436 -57.11 -30.00 -3.61
N SER A 437 -56.56 -30.27 -4.79
CA SER A 437 -55.11 -30.38 -5.02
C SER A 437 -54.41 -29.06 -4.67
N ALA A 438 -53.65 -29.05 -3.58
CA ALA A 438 -52.73 -27.96 -3.27
C ALA A 438 -51.54 -28.02 -4.25
N MET A 439 -51.62 -27.26 -5.33
CA MET A 439 -50.50 -27.06 -6.25
C MET A 439 -49.30 -26.48 -5.48
N HIS A 440 -48.09 -26.97 -5.76
CA HIS A 440 -46.86 -26.42 -5.17
C HIS A 440 -46.59 -25.00 -5.69
N THR A 441 -47.16 -23.98 -5.06
CA THR A 441 -46.66 -22.61 -5.14
C THR A 441 -45.42 -22.51 -4.27
N GLN A 442 -44.24 -22.78 -4.85
CA GLN A 442 -42.99 -22.35 -4.23
C GLN A 442 -43.05 -20.83 -4.00
N PRO A 443 -42.58 -20.30 -2.85
CA PRO A 443 -42.44 -18.86 -2.70
C PRO A 443 -41.44 -18.37 -3.74
N MET A 444 -41.86 -17.45 -4.62
CA MET A 444 -40.94 -16.87 -5.60
C MET A 444 -39.79 -16.20 -4.84
N ARG A 445 -38.55 -16.58 -5.18
CA ARG A 445 -37.40 -15.79 -4.77
C ARG A 445 -37.57 -14.38 -5.36
N PRO A 446 -37.34 -13.31 -4.59
CA PRO A 446 -37.32 -11.96 -5.16
C PRO A 446 -36.27 -11.89 -6.28
N ASP A 447 -36.64 -11.26 -7.38
CA ASP A 447 -35.79 -11.09 -8.56
C ASP A 447 -34.43 -10.46 -8.17
N PRO A 448 -33.29 -11.10 -8.47
CA PRO A 448 -31.97 -10.53 -8.22
C PRO A 448 -31.77 -9.15 -8.85
N ARG A 449 -32.35 -8.88 -10.02
CA ARG A 449 -32.30 -7.56 -10.66
C ARG A 449 -33.11 -6.53 -9.88
N ALA A 450 -34.31 -6.86 -9.42
CA ALA A 450 -35.12 -5.98 -8.57
C ALA A 450 -34.41 -5.64 -7.25
N LEU A 451 -33.74 -6.61 -6.61
CA LEU A 451 -32.94 -6.38 -5.40
C LEU A 451 -31.71 -5.49 -5.67
N LEU A 452 -30.98 -5.73 -6.76
CA LEU A 452 -29.81 -4.92 -7.14
C LEU A 452 -30.21 -3.48 -7.54
N ALA A 453 -31.32 -3.32 -8.27
CA ALA A 453 -31.84 -2.01 -8.66
C ALA A 453 -32.37 -1.20 -7.45
N ALA A 454 -32.93 -1.87 -6.44
CA ALA A 454 -33.33 -1.24 -5.19
C ALA A 454 -32.12 -0.84 -4.31
N ALA A 455 -31.02 -1.61 -4.35
CA ALA A 455 -29.79 -1.30 -3.64
C ALA A 455 -28.93 -0.21 -4.31
N TYR A 456 -29.02 -0.06 -5.64
CA TYR A 456 -28.23 0.89 -6.44
C TYR A 456 -29.10 1.64 -7.47
N PRO A 457 -30.03 2.52 -7.03
CA PRO A 457 -30.79 3.35 -7.95
C PRO A 457 -29.85 4.27 -8.76
N ALA A 458 -29.87 4.09 -10.09
CA ALA A 458 -29.03 4.73 -11.11
C ALA A 458 -27.56 4.26 -11.20
N SER A 459 -27.33 3.10 -11.83
CA SER A 459 -26.06 2.83 -12.54
C SER A 459 -26.22 1.87 -13.73
N ASP A 460 -26.35 2.41 -14.95
CA ASP A 460 -26.42 1.65 -16.23
C ASP A 460 -25.07 0.98 -16.63
N ASN A 461 -24.20 0.73 -15.66
CA ASN A 461 -22.77 0.44 -15.85
C ASN A 461 -22.32 -0.84 -15.10
N VAL A 462 -23.26 -1.65 -14.59
CA VAL A 462 -22.95 -2.86 -13.80
C VAL A 462 -23.13 -4.11 -14.67
N ILE A 463 -22.01 -4.66 -15.15
CA ILE A 463 -21.99 -5.96 -15.86
C ILE A 463 -22.11 -7.07 -14.81
N VAL A 464 -23.25 -7.77 -14.79
CA VAL A 464 -23.56 -8.81 -13.81
C VAL A 464 -23.05 -10.17 -14.31
N SER A 465 -22.19 -10.84 -13.53
CA SER A 465 -21.57 -12.13 -13.91
C SER A 465 -22.48 -13.36 -13.78
N THR A 466 -23.63 -13.22 -13.12
CA THR A 466 -24.64 -14.27 -12.95
C THR A 466 -25.89 -13.97 -13.76
N ASP A 467 -26.62 -15.01 -14.16
CA ASP A 467 -27.93 -14.88 -14.81
C ASP A 467 -29.08 -14.76 -13.79
N ASP A 468 -30.31 -14.63 -14.30
CA ASP A 468 -31.53 -14.49 -13.49
C ASP A 468 -31.87 -15.75 -12.65
N THR A 469 -31.17 -16.88 -12.85
CA THR A 469 -31.28 -18.09 -12.02
C THR A 469 -30.22 -18.15 -10.91
N GLY A 470 -29.15 -17.36 -11.04
CA GLY A 470 -27.98 -17.35 -10.15
C GLY A 470 -26.81 -18.20 -10.62
N GLU A 471 -26.88 -18.78 -11.83
CA GLU A 471 -25.74 -19.50 -12.43
C GLU A 471 -24.79 -18.52 -13.15
N VAL A 472 -23.55 -18.97 -13.42
CA VAL A 472 -22.51 -18.13 -14.04
C VAL A 472 -22.77 -17.99 -15.54
N ARG A 473 -22.89 -16.75 -16.03
CA ARG A 473 -23.13 -16.45 -17.45
C ARG A 473 -22.00 -16.96 -18.33
N LYS A 474 -22.30 -17.26 -19.60
CA LYS A 474 -21.27 -17.70 -20.53
C LYS A 474 -20.34 -16.53 -20.82
N LEU A 475 -19.06 -16.84 -20.99
CA LEU A 475 -18.03 -15.83 -21.26
C LEU A 475 -18.34 -14.98 -22.49
N ALA A 476 -19.00 -15.55 -23.51
CA ALA A 476 -19.42 -14.83 -24.72
C ALA A 476 -20.46 -13.73 -24.42
N ASP A 477 -21.42 -13.99 -23.53
CA ASP A 477 -22.50 -13.07 -23.18
C ASP A 477 -21.97 -11.86 -22.38
N VAL A 478 -20.96 -12.11 -21.53
CA VAL A 478 -20.25 -11.09 -20.73
C VAL A 478 -19.27 -10.30 -21.59
N GLU A 479 -18.59 -10.96 -22.54
CA GLU A 479 -17.69 -10.32 -23.51
C GLU A 479 -18.45 -9.38 -24.45
N GLU A 480 -19.65 -9.77 -24.92
CA GLU A 480 -20.52 -8.92 -25.74
C GLU A 480 -20.94 -7.66 -24.97
N GLU A 481 -21.45 -7.81 -23.75
CA GLU A 481 -21.91 -6.70 -22.92
C GLU A 481 -20.76 -5.72 -22.61
N LEU A 482 -19.56 -6.25 -22.31
CA LEU A 482 -18.35 -5.46 -22.11
C LEU A 482 -17.91 -4.72 -23.39
N ILE A 483 -18.08 -5.31 -24.57
CA ILE A 483 -17.81 -4.66 -25.86
C ILE A 483 -18.83 -3.55 -26.12
N ARG A 484 -20.14 -3.79 -25.95
CA ARG A 484 -21.19 -2.77 -26.11
C ARG A 484 -20.99 -1.60 -25.13
N PHE A 485 -20.66 -1.88 -23.86
CA PHE A 485 -20.29 -0.87 -22.87
C PHE A 485 -19.05 -0.07 -23.31
N ALA A 486 -17.98 -0.73 -23.76
CA ALA A 486 -16.76 -0.05 -24.19
C ALA A 486 -16.98 0.83 -25.43
N LEU A 487 -17.81 0.40 -26.39
CA LEU A 487 -18.23 1.23 -27.54
C LEU A 487 -18.96 2.50 -27.08
N LYS A 488 -19.93 2.36 -26.17
CA LYS A 488 -20.71 3.48 -25.59
C LYS A 488 -19.81 4.46 -24.83
N PHE A 489 -18.95 3.93 -23.95
CA PHE A 489 -18.04 4.72 -23.11
C PHE A 489 -16.95 5.47 -23.92
N TYR A 490 -16.36 4.81 -24.92
CA TYR A 490 -15.34 5.39 -25.80
C TYR A 490 -15.90 5.98 -27.11
N ARG A 491 -17.22 6.25 -27.17
CA ARG A 491 -17.91 6.91 -28.30
C ARG A 491 -17.57 6.33 -29.68
N GLY A 492 -17.55 5.00 -29.78
CA GLY A 492 -17.26 4.27 -31.03
C GLY A 492 -15.80 4.28 -31.49
N GLN A 493 -14.84 4.81 -30.71
CA GLN A 493 -13.44 4.87 -31.12
C GLN A 493 -12.74 3.50 -31.13
N MET A 494 -12.92 2.72 -32.21
CA MET A 494 -12.42 1.34 -32.35
C MET A 494 -10.96 1.11 -31.95
N SER A 495 -10.06 2.05 -32.26
CA SER A 495 -8.64 1.94 -31.89
C SER A 495 -8.39 2.16 -30.38
N GLN A 496 -9.24 2.93 -29.70
CA GLN A 496 -9.21 3.11 -28.25
C GLN A 496 -9.88 1.92 -27.54
N VAL A 497 -11.04 1.48 -28.04
CA VAL A 497 -11.80 0.30 -27.54
C VAL A 497 -10.93 -0.96 -27.57
N ALA A 498 -10.35 -1.30 -28.72
CA ALA A 498 -9.48 -2.48 -28.86
C ALA A 498 -8.28 -2.42 -27.89
N ARG A 499 -7.60 -1.26 -27.79
CA ARG A 499 -6.47 -1.05 -26.88
C ARG A 499 -6.85 -1.14 -25.40
N LYS A 500 -8.09 -0.78 -25.04
CA LYS A 500 -8.58 -0.80 -23.65
C LYS A 500 -9.15 -2.16 -23.23
N LEU A 501 -9.72 -2.92 -24.17
CA LEU A 501 -10.13 -4.30 -23.98
C LEU A 501 -8.96 -5.31 -24.10
N GLY A 502 -7.76 -4.86 -24.48
CA GLY A 502 -6.57 -5.71 -24.61
C GLY A 502 -6.56 -6.62 -25.85
N ILE A 503 -7.51 -6.44 -26.78
CA ILE A 503 -7.66 -7.28 -27.98
C ILE A 503 -7.12 -6.59 -29.24
N GLY A 504 -6.67 -7.38 -30.21
CA GLY A 504 -6.28 -6.87 -31.53
C GLY A 504 -7.47 -6.23 -32.26
N ARG A 505 -7.23 -5.16 -33.02
CA ARG A 505 -8.31 -4.48 -33.78
C ARG A 505 -9.07 -5.43 -34.70
N SER A 506 -8.39 -6.32 -35.42
CA SER A 506 -9.01 -7.37 -36.25
C SER A 506 -9.88 -8.34 -35.43
N THR A 507 -9.51 -8.63 -34.19
CA THR A 507 -10.34 -9.43 -33.25
C THR A 507 -11.60 -8.67 -32.85
N LEU A 508 -11.50 -7.36 -32.56
CA LEU A 508 -12.67 -6.52 -32.28
C LEU A 508 -13.63 -6.49 -33.47
N TYR A 509 -13.17 -6.13 -34.68
CA TYR A 509 -14.03 -6.11 -35.88
C TYR A 509 -14.68 -7.47 -36.18
N ARG A 510 -13.99 -8.59 -35.92
CA ARG A 510 -14.60 -9.92 -36.03
C ARG A 510 -15.70 -10.10 -34.97
N LYS A 511 -15.41 -9.80 -33.71
CA LYS A 511 -16.38 -9.91 -32.59
C LYS A 511 -17.61 -9.04 -32.80
N LEU A 512 -17.47 -7.80 -33.29
CA LEU A 512 -18.62 -6.96 -33.64
C LEU A 512 -19.53 -7.65 -34.66
N LYS A 513 -18.94 -8.25 -35.71
CA LYS A 513 -19.70 -9.03 -36.69
C LYS A 513 -20.31 -10.31 -36.10
N ASP A 514 -19.60 -11.01 -35.21
CA ASP A 514 -20.09 -12.20 -34.51
C ASP A 514 -21.30 -11.88 -33.60
N TYR A 515 -21.36 -10.67 -33.03
CA TYR A 515 -22.44 -10.17 -32.16
C TYR A 515 -23.48 -9.30 -32.90
N GLY A 516 -23.43 -9.21 -34.22
CA GLY A 516 -24.38 -8.41 -35.02
C GLY A 516 -24.38 -6.92 -34.68
N ILE A 517 -23.19 -6.33 -34.51
CA ILE A 517 -22.97 -4.89 -34.30
C ILE A 517 -22.33 -4.32 -35.57
N ASP A 518 -22.98 -3.33 -36.18
CA ASP A 518 -22.41 -2.57 -37.31
C ASP A 518 -21.13 -1.83 -36.88
N PRO A 519 -19.96 -2.14 -37.48
CA PRO A 519 -18.71 -1.49 -37.11
C PRO A 519 -18.57 -0.05 -37.65
N ASP A 520 -19.41 0.36 -38.62
CA ASP A 520 -19.40 1.69 -39.23
C ASP A 520 -20.47 2.63 -38.62
N ASP A 521 -21.53 2.09 -37.98
CA ASP A 521 -22.48 2.84 -37.11
C ASP A 521 -22.61 2.23 -35.68
N PRO A 522 -21.50 2.09 -34.93
CA PRO A 522 -21.41 1.27 -33.71
C PRO A 522 -22.10 1.84 -32.47
N LEU A 523 -22.76 3.01 -32.59
CA LEU A 523 -23.48 3.65 -31.50
C LEU A 523 -24.99 3.42 -31.57
N LYS A 524 -25.51 3.06 -32.75
CA LYS A 524 -26.94 2.84 -33.01
C LYS A 524 -27.47 1.51 -32.48
N GLU A 525 -26.59 0.53 -32.34
CA GLU A 525 -26.88 -0.82 -31.82
C GLU A 525 -26.24 -1.05 -30.43
N ALA A 526 -25.70 0.00 -29.80
CA ALA A 526 -25.18 0.01 -28.42
C ALA A 526 -26.10 0.79 -27.45
N ALA A 527 -27.37 0.94 -27.82
CA ALA A 527 -28.39 1.70 -27.10
C ALA A 527 -29.13 0.82 -26.08
#